data_AF-A0A932UXU9-F1
#
_entry.id   AF-A0A932UXU9-F1
#
_cell.length_a   1.000
_cell.length_b   1.000
_cell.length_c   1.000
_cell.angle_alpha   90.00
_cell.angle_beta   90.00
_cell.angle_gamma   90.00
#
_symmetry.space_group_name_H-M   'P 1'
#
loop_
_entity.id
_entity.type
_entity.pdbx_description
1 polymer ?
#
loop_
_entity_poly.entity_id
_entity_poly.type
_entity_poly.pdbx_seq_one_letter_code
_entity_poly.pdbx_strand_id
1 'polypeptide(L)'
;MQAPVVIRRASSSGPTPVVNEEIATNISLAGVYFETADGQAYQLNDAVITSVSIPESHTREFPFTRLAGRSRVVRVKELPQAESTAAKRFGVALEFGSDVTALTARPSRG
;
A
#
# COMPACT_ATOMS: atom_id res chain seq x y z
N MET A 1 3.07 9.12 8.99
CA MET A 1 1.95 8.33 9.57
C MET A 1 2.13 6.89 9.12
N GLN A 2 1.91 5.93 10.01
CA GLN A 2 1.91 4.51 9.65
C GLN A 2 0.49 3.96 9.53
N ALA A 3 0.24 3.14 8.51
CA ALA A 3 -1.02 2.40 8.46
C ALA A 3 -0.92 1.07 7.69
N PRO A 4 -1.78 0.09 8.01
CA PRO A 4 -1.82 -1.16 7.28
C PRO A 4 -2.23 -0.96 5.82
N VAL A 5 -1.48 -1.56 4.90
CA VAL A 5 -1.81 -1.62 3.48
C VAL A 5 -1.85 -3.06 3.02
N VAL A 6 -2.95 -3.42 2.35
CA VAL A 6 -3.12 -4.70 1.66
C VAL A 6 -2.94 -4.44 0.17
N ILE A 7 -2.09 -5.25 -0.46
CA ILE A 7 -1.76 -5.14 -1.87
C ILE A 7 -2.11 -6.47 -2.52
N ARG A 8 -2.96 -6.42 -3.54
CA ARG A 8 -3.30 -7.58 -4.36
C ARG A 8 -2.73 -7.39 -5.75
N ARG A 9 -1.96 -8.37 -6.21
CA ARG A 9 -1.28 -8.36 -7.50
C ARG A 9 -1.73 -9.56 -8.32
N ALA A 10 -1.68 -9.44 -9.64
CA ALA A 10 -1.85 -10.60 -10.50
C ALA A 10 -0.69 -11.59 -10.24
N SER A 11 -1.01 -12.87 -10.09
CA SER A 11 0.03 -13.90 -10.02
C SER A 11 0.57 -14.19 -11.41
N SER A 12 1.89 -14.38 -11.53
CA SER A 12 2.51 -14.87 -12.76
C SER A 12 2.28 -16.37 -12.98
N SER A 13 1.82 -17.12 -11.97
CA SER A 13 1.74 -18.58 -11.97
C SER A 13 0.31 -19.15 -11.90
N GLY A 14 -0.73 -18.31 -11.92
CA GLY A 14 -2.11 -18.80 -11.89
C GLY A 14 -3.17 -17.72 -11.70
N PRO A 15 -4.46 -18.11 -11.64
CA PRO A 15 -5.59 -17.19 -11.54
C PRO A 15 -5.72 -16.53 -10.15
N THR A 16 -5.02 -17.03 -9.14
CA THR A 16 -5.12 -16.55 -7.77
C THR A 16 -4.24 -15.32 -7.58
N PRO A 17 -4.78 -14.16 -7.17
CA PRO A 17 -3.97 -12.99 -6.91
C PRO A 17 -3.05 -13.21 -5.70
N VAL A 18 -1.82 -12.72 -5.78
CA VAL A 18 -0.92 -12.67 -4.62
C VAL A 18 -1.37 -11.54 -3.72
N VAL A 19 -1.57 -11.82 -2.44
CA VAL A 19 -1.96 -10.83 -1.43
C VAL A 19 -0.80 -10.62 -0.47
N ASN A 20 -0.31 -9.39 -0.38
CA ASN A 20 0.71 -8.96 0.56
C ASN A 20 0.10 -7.96 1.54
N GLU A 21 0.49 -8.06 2.80
CA GLU A 21 0.18 -7.07 3.83
C GLU A 21 1.48 -6.39 4.25
N GLU A 22 1.47 -5.06 4.24
CA GLU A 22 2.62 -4.23 4.56
C GLU A 22 2.18 -3.08 5.47
N ILE A 23 3.17 -2.41 6.08
CA ILE A 23 2.92 -1.17 6.82
C ILE A 23 3.38 0.00 5.96
N ALA A 24 2.43 0.79 5.48
CA ALA A 24 2.72 2.05 4.82
C ALA A 24 3.33 3.01 5.85
N THR A 25 4.45 3.65 5.50
CA THR A 25 5.15 4.64 6.34
C THR A 25 4.81 6.07 5.93
N ASN A 26 4.22 6.25 4.74
CA ASN A 26 3.69 7.51 4.27
C ASN A 26 2.43 7.27 3.42
N ILE A 27 1.38 8.03 3.69
CA ILE A 27 0.07 7.92 3.04
C ILE A 27 -0.41 9.33 2.74
N SER A 28 -0.95 9.51 1.55
CA SER A 28 -1.57 10.74 1.08
C SER A 28 -2.80 10.40 0.26
N LEU A 29 -3.55 11.41 -0.19
CA LEU A 29 -4.64 11.20 -1.14
C LEU A 29 -4.15 10.80 -2.54
N ALA A 30 -2.87 11.02 -2.85
CA ALA A 30 -2.29 10.69 -4.16
C ALA A 30 -1.68 9.29 -4.21
N GLY A 31 -1.38 8.69 -3.06
CA GLY A 31 -0.67 7.42 -3.02
C GLY A 31 -0.12 7.04 -1.66
N VAL A 32 0.59 5.93 -1.65
CA VAL A 32 1.23 5.35 -0.45
C VAL A 32 2.66 4.93 -0.71
N TYR A 33 3.45 4.94 0.34
CA TYR A 33 4.79 4.40 0.37
C TYR A 33 4.94 3.42 1.53
N PHE A 34 5.55 2.28 1.26
CA PHE A 34 5.85 1.23 2.22
C PHE A 34 7.23 0.63 1.93
N GLU A 35 7.74 -0.11 2.90
CA GLU A 35 9.02 -0.82 2.79
C GLU A 35 8.79 -2.31 2.92
N THR A 36 9.40 -3.10 2.03
CA THR A 36 9.21 -4.55 1.96
C THR A 36 10.55 -5.26 1.77
N ALA A 37 10.63 -6.51 2.20
CA ALA A 37 11.75 -7.40 1.87
C ALA A 37 11.63 -7.97 0.44
N ASP A 38 10.40 -8.01 -0.11
CA ASP A 38 10.08 -8.63 -1.40
C ASP A 38 9.95 -7.59 -2.52
N GLY A 39 10.98 -6.76 -2.71
CA GLY A 39 10.94 -5.68 -3.70
C GLY A 39 10.93 -6.17 -5.14
N GLN A 40 11.45 -7.37 -5.41
CA GLN A 40 11.47 -7.98 -6.74
C GLN A 40 10.06 -8.31 -7.26
N ALA A 41 9.09 -8.38 -6.36
CA ALA A 41 7.69 -8.62 -6.70
C ALA A 41 7.00 -7.39 -7.32
N TYR A 42 7.64 -6.22 -7.29
CA TYR A 42 7.06 -4.97 -7.79
C TYR A 42 7.89 -4.46 -8.97
N GLN A 43 7.25 -4.28 -10.12
CA GLN A 43 7.87 -3.63 -11.27
C GLN A 43 7.29 -2.23 -11.47
N LEU A 44 8.13 -1.34 -11.99
CA LEU A 44 7.69 0.02 -12.32
C LEU A 44 6.54 -0.05 -13.35
N ASN A 45 5.49 0.73 -13.09
CA ASN A 45 4.24 0.80 -13.84
C ASN A 45 3.27 -0.38 -13.66
N ASP A 46 3.57 -1.35 -12.80
CA ASP A 46 2.62 -2.43 -12.49
C ASP A 46 1.32 -1.87 -11.92
N ALA A 47 0.21 -2.39 -12.41
CA ALA A 47 -1.12 -2.14 -11.86
C ALA A 47 -1.39 -3.13 -10.73
N VAL A 48 -1.74 -2.60 -9.56
CA VAL A 48 -2.05 -3.38 -8.36
C VAL A 48 -3.38 -2.92 -7.77
N ILE A 49 -4.05 -3.78 -7.02
CA ILE A 49 -5.19 -3.35 -6.18
C ILE A 49 -4.64 -3.06 -4.80
N THR A 50 -4.93 -1.88 -4.27
CA THR A 50 -4.48 -1.45 -2.95
C THR A 50 -5.68 -1.20 -2.05
N SER A 51 -5.55 -1.56 -0.77
CA SER A 51 -6.50 -1.21 0.28
C SER A 51 -5.72 -0.75 1.51
N VAL A 52 -5.81 0.53 1.84
CA VAL A 52 -5.15 1.15 3.00
C VAL A 52 -6.18 1.35 4.08
N SER A 53 -5.93 0.79 5.27
CA SER A 53 -6.80 1.03 6.43
C SER A 53 -6.26 2.25 7.19
N ILE A 54 -7.06 3.31 7.32
CA ILE A 54 -6.65 4.55 7.98
C ILE A 54 -6.90 4.43 9.49
N PRO A 55 -5.91 4.71 10.35
CA PRO A 55 -6.10 4.66 11.80
C PRO A 55 -7.07 5.74 12.26
N GLU A 56 -7.95 5.42 13.21
CA GLU A 56 -8.97 6.34 13.73
C GLU A 56 -8.39 7.66 14.28
N SER A 57 -7.16 7.60 14.80
CA SER A 57 -6.43 8.77 15.29
C SER A 57 -6.15 9.83 14.23
N HIS A 58 -6.27 9.51 12.94
CA HIS A 58 -5.99 10.41 11.82
C HIS A 58 -7.25 10.87 11.07
N THR A 59 -8.43 10.67 11.67
CA THR A 59 -9.74 11.05 11.08
C THR A 59 -9.90 12.54 10.75
N ARG A 60 -9.08 13.41 11.36
CA ARG A 60 -9.04 14.84 11.02
C ARG A 60 -8.41 15.12 9.65
N GLU A 61 -7.39 14.36 9.28
CA GLU A 61 -6.68 14.49 8.00
C GLU A 61 -7.34 13.62 6.92
N PHE A 62 -7.90 12.48 7.31
CA PHE A 62 -8.53 11.51 6.44
C PHE A 62 -9.96 11.24 6.95
N PRO A 63 -11.00 11.90 6.41
CA PRO A 63 -12.39 11.77 6.87
C PRO A 63 -13.05 10.44 6.44
N PHE A 64 -12.29 9.36 6.38
CA PHE A 64 -12.67 8.02 5.96
C PHE A 64 -11.76 6.99 6.64
N THR A 65 -12.23 5.75 6.73
CA THR A 65 -11.55 4.66 7.44
C THR A 65 -10.70 3.80 6.51
N ARG A 66 -10.91 3.89 5.19
CA ARG A 66 -10.18 3.11 4.19
C ARG A 66 -10.10 3.82 2.85
N LEU A 67 -8.97 3.65 2.15
CA LEU A 67 -8.82 3.95 0.73
C LEU A 67 -8.61 2.64 -0.02
N ALA A 68 -9.42 2.35 -1.02
CA ALA A 68 -9.28 1.13 -1.82
C ALA A 68 -9.52 1.39 -3.31
N GLY A 69 -8.72 0.76 -4.17
CA GLY A 69 -8.85 0.91 -5.61
C GLY A 69 -7.64 0.37 -6.37
N ARG A 70 -7.57 0.65 -7.68
CA ARG A 70 -6.37 0.39 -8.47
C ARG A 70 -5.31 1.43 -8.12
N SER A 71 -4.06 0.98 -8.14
CA SER A 71 -2.87 1.81 -7.97
C SER A 71 -1.83 1.39 -9.00
N ARG A 72 -0.88 2.29 -9.26
CA ARG A 72 0.28 2.03 -10.10
C ARG A 72 1.56 2.09 -9.27
N VAL A 73 2.47 1.15 -9.47
CA VAL A 73 3.82 1.25 -8.91
C VAL A 73 4.57 2.37 -9.64
N VAL A 74 4.90 3.45 -8.95
CA VAL A 74 5.59 4.61 -9.53
C VAL A 74 7.05 4.72 -9.10
N ARG A 75 7.46 3.96 -8.08
CA ARG A 75 8.85 3.90 -7.63
C ARG A 75 9.15 2.60 -6.90
N VAL A 76 10.28 2.00 -7.24
CA VAL A 76 10.89 0.88 -6.49
C VAL A 76 12.36 1.22 -6.29
N LYS A 77 12.84 1.19 -5.05
CA LYS A 77 14.23 1.53 -4.72
C LYS A 77 14.78 0.60 -3.65
N GLU A 78 15.96 0.03 -3.90
CA GLU A 78 16.71 -0.71 -2.87
C GLU A 78 17.19 0.28 -1.79
N LEU A 79 16.89 -0.03 -0.54
CA LEU A 79 17.24 0.80 0.61
C LEU A 79 18.60 0.37 1.18
N PRO A 80 19.36 1.30 1.78
CA PRO A 80 20.62 0.97 2.44
C PRO A 80 20.39 -0.07 3.53
N GLN A 81 21.23 -1.10 3.55
CA GLN A 81 21.18 -2.15 4.56
C GLN A 81 21.65 -1.57 5.90
N ALA A 82 20.77 -1.53 6.91
CA ALA A 82 21.16 -1.24 8.27
C ALA A 82 21.75 -2.52 8.88
N GLU A 83 23.08 -2.58 8.90
CA GLU A 83 23.92 -3.64 9.48
C GLU A 83 23.88 -5.02 8.77
N SER A 84 25.04 -5.69 8.80
CA SER A 84 25.51 -6.75 7.88
C SER A 84 24.76 -8.10 7.90
N THR A 85 23.57 -8.19 8.50
CA THR A 85 22.77 -9.43 8.57
C THR A 85 21.31 -9.25 8.19
N ALA A 86 20.83 -8.03 7.93
CA ALA A 86 19.42 -7.81 7.57
C ALA A 86 19.14 -8.16 6.10
N ALA A 87 18.02 -8.85 5.82
CA ALA A 87 17.54 -9.08 4.45
C ALA A 87 17.43 -7.77 3.66
N LYS A 88 17.66 -7.82 2.33
CA LYS A 88 17.52 -6.65 1.46
C LYS A 88 16.14 -6.01 1.66
N ARG A 89 16.11 -4.68 1.78
CA ARG A 89 14.88 -3.90 1.94
C ARG A 89 14.67 -3.02 0.72
N PHE A 90 13.43 -2.85 0.33
CA PHE A 90 13.04 -2.06 -0.82
C PHE A 90 11.93 -1.09 -0.41
N GLY A 91 12.06 0.17 -0.81
CA GLY A 91 11.02 1.17 -0.71
C GLY A 91 10.17 1.16 -1.97
N VAL A 92 8.86 1.00 -1.82
CA VAL A 92 7.89 0.96 -2.92
C VAL A 92 6.91 2.11 -2.75
N ALA A 93 6.70 2.89 -3.81
CA ALA A 93 5.66 3.92 -3.86
C ALA A 93 4.59 3.53 -4.88
N LEU A 94 3.34 3.64 -4.45
CA LEU A 94 2.15 3.44 -5.27
C LEU A 94 1.43 4.78 -5.44
N GLU A 95 1.03 5.08 -6.66
CA GLU A 95 0.12 6.18 -6.99
C GLU A 95 -1.30 5.61 -7.13
N PHE A 96 -2.28 6.26 -6.52
CA PHE A 96 -3.66 5.86 -6.64
C PHE A 96 -4.21 6.19 -8.03
N GLY A 97 -4.94 5.24 -8.62
CA GLY A 97 -5.70 5.46 -9.84
C GLY A 97 -6.90 6.38 -9.60
N SER A 98 -7.48 6.87 -10.70
CA SER A 98 -8.67 7.73 -10.67
C SER A 98 -9.92 7.04 -10.12
N ASP A 99 -9.91 5.72 -10.00
CA ASP A 99 -10.99 4.90 -9.46
C ASP A 99 -10.81 4.55 -7.98
N VAL A 100 -9.83 5.15 -7.29
CA VAL A 100 -9.69 5.00 -5.85
C VAL A 100 -10.94 5.50 -5.13
N THR A 101 -11.42 4.71 -4.18
CA THR A 101 -12.62 4.99 -3.41
C THR A 101 -12.26 5.17 -1.94
N ALA A 102 -12.72 6.28 -1.37
CA ALA A 102 -12.73 6.50 0.07
C ALA A 102 -13.95 5.82 0.69
N LEU A 103 -13.71 4.90 1.62
CA LEU A 103 -14.74 4.13 2.31
C LEU A 103 -14.80 4.57 3.77
N THR A 104 -16.00 4.92 4.22
CA THR A 104 -16.26 5.30 5.61
C THR A 104 -17.12 4.24 6.26
N ALA A 105 -16.59 3.57 7.28
CA ALA A 105 -17.42 2.85 8.23
C ALA A 105 -18.01 3.88 9.21
N ARG A 106 -19.15 4.50 8.88
CA ARG A 106 -19.96 5.10 9.94
C ARG A 106 -20.58 3.92 10.69
N PRO A 107 -20.31 3.69 11.99
CA PRO A 107 -21.20 2.84 12.76
C PRO A 107 -22.59 3.51 12.64
N SER A 108 -23.59 2.75 12.20
CA SER A 108 -24.98 3.17 12.38
C SER A 108 -25.13 3.40 13.87
N ARG A 109 -25.31 4.65 14.30
CA ARG A 109 -25.76 4.92 15.67
C ARG A 109 -27.07 4.16 15.84
N GLY A 110 -27.02 3.05 16.58
CA GLY A 110 -28.19 2.46 17.22
C GLY A 110 -28.60 3.31 18.42
#